data_AF-A0A173VJB3-F1
#
_entry.id   AF-A0A173VJB3-F1
#
_cell.length_a   1.000
_cell.length_b   1.000
_cell.length_c   1.000
_cell.angle_alpha   90.00
_cell.angle_beta   90.00
_cell.angle_gamma   90.00
#
_symmetry.space_group_name_H-M   'P 1'
#
loop_
_entity.id
_entity.type
_entity.pdbx_description
1 polymer ?
#
loop_
_entity_poly.entity_id
_entity_poly.type
_entity_poly.pdbx_seq_one_letter_code
_entity_poly.pdbx_strand_id
1 'polypeptide(L)'
;MANLYGSICLSDIPKELMKKVMTAKGEKIFLNISIGEKKEPVTFDNRTYTHYVSCAPRKEERKEGVYYSIGDLMESTFKSNIPSPEDINNAPSVGEDDGLPF
;
A
#
# COMPACT_ATOMS: atom_id res chain seq x y z
N MET A 1 2.10 11.62 6.78
CA MET A 1 1.58 10.24 6.63
C MET A 1 1.55 9.94 5.15
N ALA A 2 2.22 8.88 4.71
CA ALA A 2 2.14 8.44 3.32
C ALA A 2 0.76 7.83 3.07
N ASN A 3 0.13 8.16 1.94
CA ASN A 3 -1.11 7.49 1.53
C ASN A 3 -0.77 6.09 1.01
N LEU A 4 -1.57 5.08 1.36
CA LEU A 4 -1.47 3.76 0.73
C LEU A 4 -2.27 3.74 -0.56
N TYR A 5 -1.68 3.23 -1.64
CA TYR A 5 -2.37 3.08 -2.91
C TYR A 5 -2.02 1.75 -3.58
N GLY A 6 -2.94 1.24 -4.40
CA GLY A 6 -2.82 -0.05 -5.06
C GLY A 6 -4.13 -0.44 -5.72
N SER A 7 -4.26 -1.71 -6.08
CA SER A 7 -5.48 -2.25 -6.69
C SER A 7 -5.91 -3.51 -5.96
N ILE A 8 -7.22 -3.71 -5.88
CA ILE A 8 -7.81 -4.96 -5.39
C ILE A 8 -8.29 -5.80 -6.57
N CYS A 9 -8.07 -7.11 -6.52
CA CYS A 9 -8.57 -8.08 -7.48
C CYS A 9 -10.03 -8.41 -7.15
N LEU A 10 -10.96 -7.91 -7.96
CA LEU A 10 -12.39 -8.12 -7.73
C LEU A 10 -12.81 -9.59 -7.94
N SER A 11 -12.06 -10.34 -8.74
CA SER A 11 -12.30 -11.77 -9.00
C SER A 11 -11.97 -12.65 -7.80
N ASP A 12 -11.04 -12.22 -6.95
CA ASP A 12 -10.60 -12.97 -5.77
C ASP A 12 -11.48 -12.70 -4.54
N ILE A 13 -12.43 -11.77 -4.63
CA ILE A 13 -13.35 -11.46 -3.53
C ILE A 13 -14.46 -12.52 -3.46
N PRO A 14 -14.54 -13.31 -2.37
CA PRO A 14 -15.61 -14.30 -2.22
C PRO A 14 -16.96 -13.60 -2.03
N LYS A 15 -17.93 -13.90 -2.91
CA LYS A 15 -19.25 -13.25 -2.92
C LYS A 15 -20.01 -13.46 -1.61
N GLU A 16 -19.77 -14.56 -0.90
CA GLU A 16 -20.41 -14.85 0.39
C GLU A 16 -20.02 -13.87 1.51
N LEU A 17 -18.89 -13.17 1.36
CA LEU A 17 -18.43 -12.15 2.30
C LEU A 17 -19.06 -10.78 2.04
N MET A 18 -19.67 -10.59 0.87
CA MET A 18 -20.38 -9.37 0.53
C MET A 18 -21.72 -9.32 1.25
N LYS A 19 -21.96 -8.26 2.03
CA LYS A 19 -23.18 -8.11 2.83
C LYS A 19 -24.05 -7.01 2.27
N LYS A 20 -25.31 -7.37 1.98
CA LYS A 20 -26.36 -6.40 1.70
C LYS A 20 -26.82 -5.76 3.01
N VAL A 21 -26.79 -4.45 3.07
CA VAL A 21 -27.17 -3.66 4.23
C VAL A 21 -28.12 -2.56 3.78
N MET A 22 -29.23 -2.40 4.51
CA MET A 22 -30.14 -1.28 4.29
C MET A 22 -29.51 0.00 4.85
N THR A 23 -29.43 1.03 4.02
CA THR A 23 -28.89 2.34 4.41
C THR A 23 -29.96 3.42 4.22
N ALA A 24 -29.69 4.64 4.70
CA ALA A 24 -30.56 5.80 4.43
C ALA A 24 -30.76 6.09 2.93
N LYS A 25 -29.89 5.54 2.06
CA LYS A 25 -29.95 5.69 0.59
C LYS A 25 -30.38 4.38 -0.11
N GLY A 26 -31.03 3.47 0.61
CA GLY A 26 -31.47 2.16 0.12
C GLY A 26 -30.46 1.04 0.38
N GLU A 27 -30.74 -0.14 -0.20
CA GLU A 27 -29.88 -1.32 -0.08
C GLU A 27 -28.54 -1.12 -0.79
N LYS A 28 -27.45 -1.39 -0.08
CA LYS A 28 -26.07 -1.32 -0.60
C LYS A 28 -25.29 -2.58 -0.21
N ILE A 29 -24.26 -2.90 -0.99
CA ILE A 29 -23.38 -4.04 -0.75
C ILE A 29 -22.08 -3.54 -0.14
N PHE A 30 -21.67 -4.15 0.98
CA PHE A 30 -20.45 -3.83 1.71
C PHE A 30 -19.56 -5.05 1.83
N LEU A 31 -18.25 -4.82 1.92
CA LEU A 31 -17.23 -5.81 2.23
C LEU A 31 -16.35 -5.24 3.34
N ASN A 32 -16.14 -6.03 4.39
CA ASN A 32 -15.14 -5.68 5.40
C ASN A 32 -13.76 -6.04 4.88
N ILE A 33 -12.81 -5.13 5.02
CA ILE A 33 -11.41 -5.34 4.65
C ILE A 33 -10.50 -5.10 5.85
N SER A 34 -9.31 -5.68 5.78
CA SER A 34 -8.18 -5.40 6.65
C SER A 34 -6.98 -5.02 5.79
N ILE A 35 -6.21 -4.05 6.28
CA ILE A 35 -4.94 -3.65 5.67
C ILE A 35 -3.88 -3.98 6.71
N GLY A 36 -2.85 -4.69 6.29
CA GLY A 36 -1.72 -5.06 7.14
C GLY A 36 -0.39 -4.74 6.47
N GLU A 37 0.62 -4.45 7.28
CA GLU A 37 1.99 -4.32 6.82
C GLU A 37 2.55 -5.72 6.49
N LYS A 38 3.32 -5.81 5.41
CA LYS A 38 4.05 -7.03 5.06
C LYS A 38 5.28 -7.15 5.93
N LYS A 39 5.65 -8.37 6.32
CA LYS A 39 6.90 -8.63 7.04
C LYS A 39 8.12 -8.21 6.22
N GLU A 40 8.06 -8.47 4.91
CA GLU A 40 9.08 -8.08 3.96
C GLU A 40 8.39 -7.39 2.77
N PRO A 41 8.82 -6.18 2.40
CA PRO A 41 8.34 -5.53 1.19
C PRO A 41 8.61 -6.39 -0.05
N VAL A 42 7.67 -6.41 -0.99
CA VAL A 42 7.81 -7.15 -2.24
C VAL A 42 7.90 -6.17 -3.40
N THR A 43 8.94 -6.28 -4.21
CA THR A 43 9.10 -5.45 -5.41
C THR A 43 8.67 -6.22 -6.66
N PHE A 44 7.74 -5.64 -7.41
CA PHE A 44 7.31 -6.13 -8.72
C PHE A 44 7.18 -4.96 -9.70
N ASP A 45 7.80 -5.08 -10.88
CA ASP A 45 7.76 -4.09 -11.97
C ASP A 45 7.93 -2.63 -11.47
N ASN A 46 9.05 -2.39 -10.77
CA ASN A 46 9.44 -1.11 -10.16
C ASN A 46 8.51 -0.56 -9.06
N ARG A 47 7.58 -1.36 -8.55
CA ARG A 47 6.73 -1.00 -7.41
C ARG A 47 7.09 -1.83 -6.20
N THR A 48 7.36 -1.17 -5.09
CA THR A 48 7.61 -1.84 -3.80
C THR A 48 6.35 -1.80 -2.96
N TYR A 49 5.71 -2.96 -2.83
CA TYR A 49 4.52 -3.17 -2.03
C TYR A 49 4.91 -3.45 -0.58
N THR A 50 4.45 -2.58 0.31
CA THR A 50 4.75 -2.65 1.76
C THR A 50 3.56 -3.16 2.55
N HIS A 51 2.36 -3.16 1.98
CA HIS A 51 1.12 -3.54 2.65
C HIS A 51 0.32 -4.53 1.80
N TYR A 52 -0.55 -5.30 2.44
CA TYR A 52 -1.54 -6.16 1.79
C TYR A 52 -2.95 -5.73 2.19
N VAL A 53 -3.93 -6.03 1.34
CA VAL A 53 -5.36 -5.90 1.64
C VAL A 53 -5.99 -7.27 1.61
N SER A 54 -6.75 -7.60 2.64
CA SER A 54 -7.51 -8.84 2.70
C SER A 54 -8.98 -8.60 3.04
N CYS A 55 -9.86 -9.52 2.64
CA CYS A 55 -11.19 -9.57 3.22
C CYS A 55 -11.09 -9.84 4.73
N ALA A 56 -11.99 -9.25 5.52
CA ALA A 56 -12.06 -9.40 6.97
C ALA A 56 -13.38 -10.08 7.38
N PRO A 57 -13.55 -11.39 7.08
CA PRO A 57 -14.72 -12.15 7.51
C PRO A 57 -14.79 -12.26 9.05
N ARG A 58 -16.01 -12.41 9.57
CA ARG A 58 -16.21 -12.74 10.99
C ARG A 58 -15.62 -14.11 11.30
N LYS A 59 -15.35 -14.37 12.58
CA LYS A 59 -14.67 -15.60 13.00
C LYS A 59 -15.41 -16.86 12.54
N GLU A 60 -16.74 -16.82 12.54
CA GLU A 60 -17.62 -17.93 12.16
C GLU A 60 -17.69 -18.14 10.64
N GLU A 61 -17.36 -17.11 9.85
CA GLU A 61 -17.38 -17.14 8.38
C GLU A 61 -16.01 -17.51 7.79
N ARG A 62 -14.97 -17.55 8.64
CA ARG A 62 -13.62 -17.94 8.23
C ARG A 62 -13.60 -19.41 7.90
N LYS A 63 -13.14 -19.70 6.68
CA LYS A 63 -12.90 -21.06 6.21
C LYS A 63 -11.42 -21.37 6.39
N GLU A 64 -11.13 -22.53 6.95
CA GLU A 64 -9.76 -23.01 7.10
C GLU A 64 -9.12 -23.22 5.72
N GLY A 65 -7.84 -22.83 5.59
CA GLY A 65 -7.08 -22.94 4.34
C GLY A 65 -7.43 -21.91 3.26
N VAL A 66 -8.40 -21.00 3.48
CA VAL A 66 -8.73 -19.95 2.51
C VAL A 66 -7.87 -18.72 2.75
N TYR A 67 -7.16 -18.30 1.69
CA TYR A 67 -6.43 -17.04 1.70
C TYR A 67 -7.34 -15.91 1.24
N TYR A 68 -7.51 -14.90 2.08
CA TYR A 68 -8.41 -13.77 1.83
C TYR A 68 -7.69 -12.53 1.31
N SER A 69 -6.40 -12.62 0.96
CA SER A 69 -5.72 -11.48 0.35
C SER A 69 -6.29 -11.22 -1.03
N ILE A 70 -6.60 -9.95 -1.30
CA ILE A 70 -7.23 -9.49 -2.53
C ILE A 70 -6.41 -8.40 -3.20
N GLY A 71 -5.20 -8.12 -2.74
CA GLY A 71 -4.31 -7.16 -3.37
C GLY A 71 -3.20 -6.67 -2.46
N ASP A 72 -2.29 -5.91 -3.06
CA ASP A 72 -1.14 -5.31 -2.40
C ASP A 72 -1.15 -3.80 -2.58
N LEU A 73 -0.75 -3.08 -1.51
CA LEU A 73 -0.63 -1.63 -1.51
C LEU A 73 0.83 -1.23 -1.28
N MET A 74 1.13 -0.04 -1.77
CA MET A 74 2.40 0.62 -1.56
C MET A 74 2.19 2.01 -0.98
N GLU A 75 3.20 2.51 -0.29
CA GLU A 75 3.21 3.89 0.17
C GLU A 75 3.41 4.84 -0.99
N SER A 76 2.62 5.91 -1.01
CA SER A 76 2.83 7.08 -1.85
C SER A 76 4.11 7.77 -1.39
N THR A 77 5.24 7.34 -1.93
CA THR A 77 6.51 8.02 -1.72
C THR A 77 6.44 9.37 -2.45
N PHE A 78 6.29 10.46 -1.69
CA PHE A 78 6.88 11.72 -2.14
C PHE A 78 8.39 11.46 -2.14
N LYS A 79 8.97 11.20 -3.32
CA LYS A 79 10.42 11.17 -3.43
C LYS A 79 10.90 12.58 -3.11
N SER A 80 11.42 12.75 -1.91
CA SER A 80 12.24 13.91 -1.61
C SER A 80 13.41 13.87 -2.57
N ASN A 81 13.58 14.89 -3.43
CA ASN A 81 14.75 15.01 -4.32
C ASN A 81 16.05 15.31 -3.54
N ILE A 82 16.09 14.98 -2.24
CA ILE A 82 17.24 15.22 -1.38
C ILE A 82 18.17 14.01 -1.56
N PRO A 83 19.43 14.21 -2.00
CA PRO A 83 20.40 13.15 -2.12
C PRO A 83 20.66 12.46 -0.77
N SER A 84 21.01 11.17 -0.77
CA SER A 84 21.36 10.48 0.47
C SER A 84 22.70 11.02 1.03
N PRO A 85 23.00 10.83 2.33
CA PRO A 85 24.32 11.19 2.87
C PRO A 85 25.49 10.55 2.13
N GLU A 86 25.32 9.33 1.62
CA GLU A 86 26.34 8.65 0.81
C GLU A 86 26.51 9.30 -0.57
N ASP A 87 25.41 9.69 -1.22
CA ASP A 87 25.47 10.45 -2.49
C ASP A 87 26.18 11.79 -2.31
N ILE A 88 25.94 12.47 -1.17
CA ILE A 88 26.61 13.74 -0.82
C ILE A 88 28.11 13.51 -0.57
N ASN A 89 28.46 12.47 0.18
CA ASN A 89 29.86 12.17 0.50
C ASN A 89 30.68 11.78 -0.74
N ASN A 90 30.05 11.17 -1.74
CA ASN A 90 30.68 10.81 -3.00
C ASN A 90 30.65 11.93 -4.05
N ALA A 91 29.95 13.04 -3.78
CA ALA A 91 29.87 14.17 -4.69
C ALA A 91 31.18 14.98 -4.70
N PRO A 92 31.49 15.66 -5.82
CA PRO A 92 32.62 16.59 -5.87
C PRO A 92 32.46 17.72 -4.84
N SER A 93 33.57 18.17 -4.26
CA SER A 93 33.59 19.39 -3.46
C SER A 93 33.32 20.62 -4.34
N VAL A 94 32.70 21.64 -3.74
CA VAL A 94 32.49 22.94 -4.39
C VAL A 94 33.84 23.60 -4.71
N GLY A 95 33.94 24.22 -5.88
CA GLY A 95 35.06 25.03 -6.32
C GLY A 95 34.86 26.52 -6.02
N GLU A 96 35.93 27.30 -6.18
CA GLU A 96 35.92 28.76 -5.92
C GLU A 96 34.99 29.54 -6.88
N ASP A 97 34.68 28.97 -8.05
CA ASP A 97 33.83 29.58 -9.09
C ASP A 97 32.33 29.26 -8.96
N ASP A 98 31.91 28.47 -7.95
CA ASP A 98 30.52 28.03 -7.79
C ASP A 98 29.57 29.12 -7.26
N GLY A 99 30.05 30.37 -7.15
CA GLY A 99 29.21 31.55 -6.91
C GLY A 99 28.55 31.58 -5.54
N LEU A 100 29.10 30.88 -4.55
CA LEU A 100 28.62 30.90 -3.18
C LEU A 100 29.00 32.22 -2.49
N PRO A 101 28.11 32.82 -1.68
CA PRO A 101 28.29 34.17 -1.13
C PRO A 101 29.25 34.23 0.08
N PHE A 102 30.05 33.20 0.33
CA PHE A 102 30.97 33.07 1.46
C PHE A 102 32.27 32.41 1.02
#